data_AF-A0AAD7NK01-F1
#
_entry.id   AF-A0AAD7NK01-F1
#
_cell.length_a   1.000
_cell.length_b   1.000
_cell.length_c   1.000
_cell.angle_alpha   90.00
_cell.angle_beta   90.00
_cell.angle_gamma   90.00
#
_symmetry.space_group_name_H-M   'P 1'
#
loop_
_entity.id
_entity.type
_entity.pdbx_description
1 polymer ?
#
loop_
_entity_poly.entity_id
_entity_poly.type
_entity_poly.pdbx_seq_one_letter_code
_entity_poly.pdbx_strand_id
1 'polypeptide(L)'
;MTVDSDYDDQEILALIASLNIADPLNDVDRRAPSPPRTPSPPAYSQLSDRHSGTSTFPQICPRTYTTPRVYLYESPTQRAQSPNWSTAGTATQGVSGARVRAFTPASPDKKQRKTNGPKKAAYVVFCGLQPGVFLTWSEVDPLVTGVPHSIFRGYTTVPVAFAYAEERGWVRRTGSPAASAISVLPTPMTDNSRNHLNGPENLDDKWYVVYRGINPGVYRSHLECQLNTVGLSNALHESVVGRPAALAKFAAARSRNEVSEVLPPQPLEWQDVFR
;
A
#
# COMPACT_ATOMS: atom_id res chain seq x y z
N MET A 1 -30.92 -32.28 4.03
CA MET A 1 -30.98 -30.93 4.62
C MET A 1 -30.12 -30.00 3.77
N THR A 2 -30.68 -29.57 2.66
CA THR A 2 -30.16 -28.47 1.83
C THR A 2 -30.56 -27.18 2.51
N VAL A 3 -29.58 -26.32 2.80
CA VAL A 3 -29.84 -25.00 3.38
C VAL A 3 -29.98 -24.05 2.19
N ASP A 4 -31.22 -23.70 1.86
CA ASP A 4 -31.52 -22.65 0.89
C ASP A 4 -30.97 -21.33 1.42
N SER A 5 -30.02 -20.76 0.68
CA SER A 5 -29.40 -19.46 0.94
C SER A 5 -29.85 -18.51 -0.15
N ASP A 6 -31.17 -18.31 -0.25
CA ASP A 6 -31.75 -17.19 -0.98
C ASP A 6 -31.58 -15.94 -0.11
N TYR A 7 -30.40 -15.34 -0.21
CA TYR A 7 -30.19 -13.99 0.26
C TYR A 7 -30.88 -13.08 -0.76
N ASP A 8 -31.97 -12.45 -0.36
CA ASP A 8 -32.85 -11.65 -1.21
C ASP A 8 -32.06 -10.50 -1.89
N ASP A 9 -31.82 -10.60 -3.20
CA ASP A 9 -31.24 -9.53 -4.03
C ASP A 9 -32.08 -8.23 -3.94
N GLN A 10 -33.35 -8.34 -3.55
CA GLN A 10 -34.25 -7.23 -3.25
C GLN A 10 -33.76 -6.38 -2.07
N GLU A 11 -33.15 -6.98 -1.04
CA GLU A 11 -32.68 -6.26 0.14
C GLU A 11 -31.41 -5.44 -0.16
N ILE A 12 -30.53 -5.97 -1.03
CA ILE A 12 -29.34 -5.27 -1.51
C ILE A 12 -29.74 -4.06 -2.39
N LEU A 13 -30.72 -4.22 -3.27
CA LEU A 13 -31.22 -3.12 -4.10
C LEU A 13 -31.94 -2.04 -3.28
N ALA A 14 -32.67 -2.41 -2.23
CA ALA A 14 -33.27 -1.46 -1.29
C ALA A 14 -32.22 -0.66 -0.52
N LEU A 15 -31.11 -1.29 -0.12
CA LEU A 15 -30.00 -0.61 0.55
C LEU A 15 -29.33 0.43 -0.36
N ILE A 16 -29.10 0.08 -1.64
CA ILE A 16 -28.51 0.98 -2.64
C ILE A 16 -29.46 2.16 -2.93
N ALA A 17 -30.76 1.93 -3.02
CA ALA A 17 -31.75 2.99 -3.26
C ALA A 17 -31.89 3.95 -2.06
N SER A 18 -31.70 3.45 -0.83
CA SER A 18 -31.78 4.28 0.39
C SER A 18 -30.58 5.22 0.59
N LEU A 19 -29.47 5.00 -0.12
CA LEU A 19 -28.26 5.82 -0.02
C LEU A 19 -28.34 7.17 -0.75
N ASN A 20 -29.51 7.53 -1.28
CA ASN A 20 -29.92 8.84 -1.81
C ASN A 20 -28.82 9.92 -1.70
N ILE A 21 -27.84 9.86 -2.62
CA ILE A 21 -26.75 10.81 -2.72
C ILE A 21 -27.40 12.06 -3.31
N ALA A 22 -27.87 12.94 -2.43
CA ALA A 22 -28.35 14.25 -2.80
C ALA A 22 -27.21 14.96 -3.55
N ASP A 23 -27.49 15.31 -4.80
CA ASP A 23 -26.61 16.01 -5.73
C ASP A 23 -26.25 17.39 -5.14
N PRO A 24 -25.00 17.64 -4.69
CA PRO A 24 -24.66 18.85 -3.94
C PRO A 24 -24.42 20.08 -4.84
N LEU A 25 -24.91 20.09 -6.07
CA LEU A 25 -24.61 21.16 -7.05
C LEU A 25 -25.53 22.40 -6.98
N ASN A 26 -26.36 22.53 -5.94
CA ASN A 26 -27.17 23.75 -5.72
C ASN A 26 -26.97 24.31 -4.31
N ASP A 27 -25.86 25.02 -4.07
CA ASP A 27 -25.84 26.10 -3.07
C ASP A 27 -24.84 27.18 -3.50
N VAL A 28 -25.33 28.08 -4.35
CA VAL A 28 -24.67 29.35 -4.70
C VAL A 28 -25.10 30.38 -3.66
N ASP A 29 -24.14 31.17 -3.18
CA ASP A 29 -24.26 32.36 -2.33
C ASP A 29 -24.44 32.16 -0.81
N ARG A 30 -23.31 31.94 -0.11
CA ARG A 30 -23.13 32.42 1.27
C ARG A 30 -21.84 33.22 1.40
N ARG A 31 -21.99 34.55 1.50
CA ARG A 31 -20.94 35.49 1.94
C ARG A 31 -20.43 35.07 3.32
N ALA A 32 -19.11 34.86 3.43
CA ALA A 32 -18.45 34.61 4.69
C ALA A 32 -18.35 35.89 5.54
N PRO A 33 -18.72 35.86 6.84
CA PRO A 33 -18.40 36.93 7.78
C PRO A 33 -16.93 36.88 8.20
N SER A 34 -16.33 38.06 8.38
CA SER A 34 -14.93 38.24 8.78
C SER A 34 -14.61 37.59 10.14
N PRO A 35 -13.39 37.03 10.32
CA PRO A 35 -13.02 36.38 11.57
C PRO A 35 -12.78 37.39 12.71
N PRO A 36 -13.18 37.05 13.96
CA PRO A 36 -12.86 37.86 15.12
C PRO A 36 -11.36 37.81 15.48
N ARG A 37 -10.82 38.95 15.90
CA ARG A 37 -9.42 39.11 16.32
C ARG A 37 -9.13 38.27 17.56
N THR A 38 -8.09 37.46 17.47
CA THR A 38 -7.59 36.61 18.56
C THR A 38 -6.79 37.45 19.58
N PRO A 39 -7.03 37.33 20.89
CA PRO A 39 -6.20 37.95 21.91
C PRO A 39 -4.87 37.20 22.08
N SER A 40 -3.81 37.96 22.37
CA SER A 40 -2.44 37.47 22.57
C SER A 40 -2.32 36.56 23.81
N PRO A 41 -1.49 35.50 23.75
CA PRO A 41 -1.30 34.60 24.89
C PRO A 41 -0.44 35.24 26.00
N PRO A 42 -0.72 34.93 27.28
CA PRO A 42 0.14 35.34 28.39
C PRO A 42 1.44 34.52 28.43
N ALA A 43 2.51 35.17 28.89
CA ALA A 43 3.83 34.61 29.07
C ALA A 43 3.81 33.42 30.04
N TYR A 44 4.31 32.27 29.59
CA TYR A 44 4.50 31.09 30.44
C TYR A 44 5.89 31.14 31.09
N SER A 45 5.86 31.25 32.42
CA SER A 45 7.03 31.10 33.30
C SER A 45 7.56 29.67 33.28
N GLN A 46 8.89 29.57 33.35
CA GLN A 46 9.62 28.33 33.44
C GLN A 46 9.34 27.60 34.76
N LEU A 47 9.05 26.30 34.65
CA LEU A 47 9.10 25.35 35.75
C LEU A 47 9.95 24.16 35.32
N SER A 48 11.18 24.15 35.80
CA SER A 48 11.99 22.96 36.01
C SER A 48 11.39 22.15 37.16
N ASP A 49 11.16 20.84 36.99
CA ASP A 49 11.71 19.84 37.91
C ASP A 49 11.47 18.38 37.50
N ARG A 50 12.59 17.64 37.59
CA ARG A 50 12.80 16.24 37.97
C ARG A 50 11.58 15.34 38.09
N HIS A 51 11.58 14.22 37.34
CA HIS A 51 11.22 12.90 37.87
C HIS A 51 11.95 11.80 37.08
N SER A 52 13.03 11.25 37.66
CA SER A 52 13.62 9.97 37.25
C SER A 52 12.75 8.84 37.79
N GLY A 53 11.79 8.38 36.99
CA GLY A 53 10.98 7.20 37.28
C GLY A 53 11.38 6.05 36.37
N THR A 54 12.16 5.10 36.88
CA THR A 54 12.48 3.83 36.22
C THR A 54 11.21 3.00 36.12
N SER A 55 10.46 3.17 35.04
CA SER A 55 9.23 2.43 34.77
C SER A 55 9.60 1.06 34.20
N THR A 56 9.66 0.07 35.10
CA THR A 56 9.74 -1.35 34.74
C THR A 56 8.39 -1.78 34.19
N PHE A 57 8.18 -1.57 32.88
CA PHE A 57 7.08 -2.21 32.17
C PHE A 57 7.36 -3.72 32.06
N PRO A 58 6.36 -4.58 32.27
CA PRO A 58 6.51 -6.01 32.02
C PRO A 58 6.86 -6.22 30.56
N GLN A 59 7.99 -6.88 30.32
CA GLN A 59 8.46 -7.31 29.01
C GLN A 59 7.48 -8.34 28.46
N ILE A 60 6.40 -7.89 27.83
CA ILE A 60 5.57 -8.73 26.99
C ILE A 60 6.43 -9.04 25.77
N CYS A 61 7.15 -10.16 25.79
CA CYS A 61 7.87 -10.67 24.63
C CYS A 61 6.83 -11.00 23.56
N PRO A 62 6.69 -10.22 22.47
CA PRO A 62 5.77 -10.59 21.41
C PRO A 62 6.29 -11.86 20.77
N ARG A 63 5.53 -12.94 20.96
CA ARG A 63 5.80 -14.30 20.48
C ARG A 63 5.63 -14.35 18.96
N THR A 64 6.51 -13.67 18.23
CA THR A 64 6.55 -13.66 16.77
C THR A 64 7.65 -14.63 16.32
N TYR A 65 7.40 -15.93 16.49
CA TYR A 65 8.24 -16.96 15.87
C TYR A 65 7.94 -17.07 14.37
N THR A 66 8.14 -15.96 13.63
CA THR A 66 8.32 -16.05 12.19
C THR A 66 9.75 -16.46 11.96
N THR A 67 9.95 -17.63 11.35
CA THR A 67 11.28 -18.08 10.95
C THR A 67 11.97 -16.96 10.16
N PRO A 68 13.21 -16.60 10.51
CA PRO A 68 13.90 -15.51 9.83
C PRO A 68 13.99 -15.85 8.34
N ARG A 69 13.45 -14.96 7.50
CA ARG A 69 13.58 -15.08 6.05
C ARG A 69 15.03 -14.79 5.70
N VAL A 70 15.68 -15.72 5.00
CA VAL A 70 16.99 -15.51 4.42
C VAL A 70 16.79 -15.23 2.93
N TYR A 71 17.53 -14.30 2.38
CA TYR A 71 17.45 -13.93 0.97
C TYR A 71 18.72 -14.41 0.28
N LEU A 72 18.57 -15.32 -0.67
CA LEU A 72 19.65 -15.76 -1.53
C LEU A 72 19.70 -14.81 -2.72
N TYR A 73 20.85 -14.20 -2.95
CA TYR A 73 21.09 -13.40 -4.14
C TYR A 73 22.22 -13.99 -4.98
N GLU A 74 21.99 -13.99 -6.28
CA GLU A 74 22.89 -14.55 -7.29
C GLU A 74 23.15 -13.43 -8.32
N SER A 75 24.41 -13.19 -8.61
CA SER A 75 24.90 -12.36 -9.70
C SER A 75 25.91 -13.19 -10.54
N PRO A 76 26.32 -12.74 -11.73
CA PRO A 76 27.33 -13.45 -12.53
C PRO A 76 28.65 -13.70 -11.79
N THR A 77 28.97 -12.89 -10.78
CA THR A 77 30.24 -12.93 -10.04
C THR A 77 30.09 -13.44 -8.61
N GLN A 78 28.88 -13.47 -8.05
CA GLN A 78 28.68 -13.76 -6.63
C GLN A 78 27.39 -14.53 -6.35
N ARG A 79 27.48 -15.49 -5.44
CA ARG A 79 26.32 -16.11 -4.80
C ARG A 79 26.47 -15.97 -3.30
N ALA A 80 25.51 -15.31 -2.66
CA ALA A 80 25.57 -15.05 -1.23
C ALA A 80 24.18 -14.99 -0.60
N GLN A 81 24.15 -15.06 0.72
CA GLN A 81 22.93 -14.98 1.51
C GLN A 81 22.93 -13.69 2.32
N SER A 82 21.75 -13.09 2.48
CA SER A 82 21.53 -11.91 3.32
C SER A 82 20.28 -12.13 4.16
N PRO A 83 20.29 -11.77 5.46
CA PRO A 83 19.07 -11.75 6.26
C PRO A 83 18.14 -10.58 5.89
N ASN A 84 18.66 -9.58 5.14
CA ASN A 84 17.95 -8.36 4.79
C ASN A 84 17.63 -8.32 3.28
N TRP A 85 16.35 -8.10 2.97
CA TRP A 85 15.87 -7.96 1.59
C TRP A 85 16.50 -6.75 0.90
N SER A 86 16.61 -5.62 1.60
CA SER A 86 17.14 -4.38 1.06
C SER A 86 18.61 -4.50 0.63
N THR A 87 19.44 -5.15 1.47
CA THR A 87 20.84 -5.45 1.16
C THR A 87 20.95 -6.39 -0.05
N ALA A 88 20.15 -7.46 -0.08
CA ALA A 88 20.14 -8.42 -1.19
C ALA A 88 19.71 -7.76 -2.51
N GLY A 89 18.65 -6.95 -2.48
CA GLY A 89 18.16 -6.19 -3.63
C GLY A 89 19.21 -5.24 -4.18
N THR A 90 19.85 -4.47 -3.29
CA THR A 90 20.93 -3.55 -3.65
C THR A 90 22.09 -4.27 -4.34
N ALA A 91 22.50 -5.44 -3.83
CA ALA A 91 23.60 -6.22 -4.41
C ALA A 91 23.31 -6.75 -5.83
N THR A 92 22.04 -6.91 -6.20
CA THR A 92 21.65 -7.41 -7.53
C THR A 92 21.26 -6.33 -8.52
N GLN A 93 21.06 -5.09 -8.06
CA GLN A 93 20.49 -4.05 -8.89
C GLN A 93 21.44 -3.60 -9.99
N GLY A 94 20.94 -3.47 -11.22
CA GLY A 94 21.72 -3.03 -12.39
C GLY A 94 22.69 -4.09 -12.92
N VAL A 95 22.72 -5.29 -12.33
CA VAL A 95 23.58 -6.38 -12.77
C VAL A 95 22.78 -7.33 -13.67
N SER A 96 23.17 -7.40 -14.95
CA SER A 96 22.51 -8.29 -15.92
C SER A 96 22.57 -9.75 -15.46
N GLY A 97 21.42 -10.42 -15.43
CA GLY A 97 21.28 -11.80 -14.98
C GLY A 97 21.27 -12.00 -13.46
N ALA A 98 21.41 -10.94 -12.66
CA ALA A 98 21.31 -11.05 -11.22
C ALA A 98 19.86 -11.24 -10.74
N ARG A 99 19.68 -12.01 -9.66
CA ARG A 99 18.36 -12.32 -9.08
C ARG A 99 18.43 -12.48 -7.58
N VAL A 100 17.37 -12.05 -6.89
CA VAL A 100 17.16 -12.32 -5.46
C VAL A 100 15.98 -13.25 -5.29
N ARG A 101 16.10 -14.23 -4.40
CA ARG A 101 15.00 -15.12 -4.02
C ARG A 101 14.89 -15.18 -2.50
N ALA A 102 13.67 -15.06 -1.99
CA ALA A 102 13.39 -15.37 -0.60
C ALA A 102 13.55 -16.88 -0.40
N PHE A 103 14.51 -17.27 0.42
CA PHE A 103 14.76 -18.63 0.83
C PHE A 103 14.22 -18.81 2.25
N THR A 104 13.13 -19.56 2.36
CA THR A 104 12.74 -20.12 3.65
C THR A 104 13.24 -21.56 3.65
N PRO A 105 14.16 -21.96 4.55
CA PRO A 105 14.61 -23.34 4.62
C PRO A 105 13.39 -24.26 4.68
N ALA A 106 13.40 -25.31 3.86
CA ALA A 106 12.26 -26.20 3.68
C ALA A 106 11.87 -26.78 5.05
N SER A 107 10.69 -26.38 5.56
CA SER A 107 10.07 -27.10 6.65
C SER A 107 9.70 -28.48 6.11
N PRO A 108 10.12 -29.59 6.75
CA PRO A 108 9.89 -30.95 6.25
C PRO A 108 8.40 -31.30 6.04
N ASP A 109 7.47 -30.52 6.60
CA ASP A 109 6.02 -30.75 6.57
C ASP A 109 5.23 -30.10 5.42
N LYS A 110 5.85 -29.55 4.37
CA LYS A 110 5.08 -28.95 3.27
C LYS A 110 4.52 -30.00 2.30
N LYS A 111 3.49 -30.74 2.75
CA LYS A 111 2.48 -31.35 1.87
C LYS A 111 1.93 -30.27 0.94
N GLN A 112 1.82 -30.59 -0.35
CA GLN A 112 1.29 -29.73 -1.40
C GLN A 112 0.03 -29.00 -0.92
N ARG A 113 0.14 -27.69 -0.66
CA ARG A 113 -1.03 -26.85 -0.41
C ARG A 113 -1.79 -26.75 -1.73
N LYS A 114 -2.84 -27.55 -1.90
CA LYS A 114 -3.89 -27.25 -2.88
C LYS A 114 -4.35 -25.83 -2.61
N THR A 115 -4.14 -24.97 -3.61
CA THR A 115 -4.38 -23.53 -3.62
C THR A 115 -5.87 -23.21 -3.62
N ASN A 116 -6.62 -23.72 -2.65
CA ASN A 116 -7.95 -23.24 -2.36
C ASN A 116 -7.82 -22.10 -1.35
N GLY A 117 -7.24 -20.99 -1.79
CA GLY A 117 -7.37 -19.74 -1.06
C GLY A 117 -8.86 -19.36 -0.94
N PRO A 118 -9.23 -18.48 -0.01
CA PRO A 118 -10.60 -17.98 0.06
C PRO A 118 -10.99 -17.40 -1.30
N LYS A 119 -12.17 -17.78 -1.78
CA LYS A 119 -12.74 -17.23 -3.02
C LYS A 119 -12.83 -15.72 -2.87
N LYS A 120 -12.44 -15.00 -3.93
CA LYS A 120 -12.57 -13.55 -3.98
C LYS A 120 -14.01 -13.21 -4.35
N ALA A 121 -14.63 -12.31 -3.58
CA ALA A 121 -15.99 -11.85 -3.82
C ALA A 121 -16.04 -10.70 -4.84
N ALA A 122 -14.95 -9.92 -4.92
CA ALA A 122 -14.84 -8.81 -5.84
C ALA A 122 -13.37 -8.56 -6.22
N TYR A 123 -13.16 -7.89 -7.33
CA TYR A 123 -11.88 -7.44 -7.84
C TYR A 123 -11.95 -5.94 -8.08
N VAL A 124 -10.94 -5.20 -7.64
CA VAL A 124 -10.85 -3.76 -7.87
C VAL A 124 -9.69 -3.50 -8.81
N VAL A 125 -9.96 -2.79 -9.89
CA VAL A 125 -8.94 -2.27 -10.80
C VAL A 125 -8.77 -0.79 -10.46
N PHE A 126 -7.62 -0.44 -9.88
CA PHE A 126 -7.26 0.95 -9.57
C PHE A 126 -6.59 1.61 -10.77
N CYS A 127 -5.71 0.86 -11.45
CA CYS A 127 -5.02 1.27 -12.66
C CYS A 127 -5.20 0.18 -13.72
N GLY A 128 -5.71 0.54 -14.91
CA GLY A 128 -5.95 -0.41 -16.00
C GLY A 128 -6.72 0.24 -17.16
N LEU A 129 -7.11 -0.55 -18.17
CA LEU A 129 -7.89 -0.05 -19.31
C LEU A 129 -9.24 0.54 -18.88
N GLN A 130 -9.84 -0.05 -17.85
CA GLN A 130 -11.05 0.46 -17.22
C GLN A 130 -10.97 0.22 -15.70
N PRO A 131 -10.71 1.27 -14.92
CA PRO A 131 -10.80 1.17 -13.47
C PRO A 131 -12.24 0.96 -13.01
N GLY A 132 -12.42 0.27 -11.89
CA GLY A 132 -13.73 -0.04 -11.34
C GLY A 132 -13.70 -1.22 -10.37
N VAL A 133 -14.89 -1.62 -9.92
CA VAL A 133 -15.14 -2.81 -9.11
C VAL A 133 -15.87 -3.83 -9.97
N PHE A 134 -15.37 -5.06 -9.98
CA PHE A 134 -15.84 -6.17 -10.80
C PHE A 134 -16.08 -7.39 -9.93
N LEU A 135 -17.05 -8.24 -10.30
CA LEU A 135 -17.40 -9.42 -9.49
C LEU A 135 -16.63 -10.66 -9.94
N THR A 136 -16.22 -10.71 -11.21
CA THR A 136 -15.59 -11.89 -11.80
C THR A 136 -14.19 -11.60 -12.32
N TRP A 137 -13.32 -12.61 -12.31
CA TRP A 137 -11.98 -12.48 -12.91
C TRP A 137 -12.05 -12.35 -14.44
N SER A 138 -13.05 -12.97 -15.08
CA SER A 138 -13.27 -12.89 -16.54
C SER A 138 -13.50 -11.46 -17.03
N GLU A 139 -14.10 -10.60 -16.20
CA GLU A 139 -14.24 -9.17 -16.50
C GLU A 139 -12.93 -8.41 -16.33
N VAL A 140 -12.12 -8.77 -15.33
CA VAL A 140 -10.89 -8.05 -14.98
C VAL A 140 -9.72 -8.42 -15.88
N ASP A 141 -9.59 -9.69 -16.26
CA ASP A 141 -8.47 -10.20 -17.05
C ASP A 141 -8.18 -9.35 -18.30
N PRO A 142 -9.14 -9.06 -19.20
CA PRO A 142 -8.86 -8.23 -20.37
C PRO A 142 -8.51 -6.76 -20.04
N LEU A 143 -8.80 -6.29 -18.82
CA LEU A 143 -8.55 -4.90 -18.39
C LEU A 143 -7.16 -4.69 -17.78
N VAL A 144 -6.48 -5.78 -17.39
CA VAL A 144 -5.20 -5.75 -16.67
C VAL A 144 -4.11 -6.57 -17.34
N THR A 145 -4.47 -7.64 -18.04
CA THR A 145 -3.52 -8.54 -18.70
C THR A 145 -2.94 -7.88 -19.94
N GLY A 146 -1.61 -7.86 -20.02
CA GLY A 146 -0.89 -7.13 -21.07
C GLY A 146 -0.91 -5.61 -20.90
N VAL A 147 -1.56 -5.09 -19.86
CA VAL A 147 -1.66 -3.65 -19.58
C VAL A 147 -0.50 -3.25 -18.68
N PRO A 148 0.44 -2.43 -19.16
CA PRO A 148 1.58 -1.99 -18.37
C PRO A 148 1.14 -1.23 -17.14
N HIS A 149 1.76 -1.54 -16.00
CA HIS A 149 1.53 -0.83 -14.74
C HIS A 149 0.08 -0.86 -14.25
N SER A 150 -0.66 -1.92 -14.63
CA SER A 150 -1.98 -2.18 -14.06
C SER A 150 -1.84 -2.49 -12.57
N ILE A 151 -2.76 -1.94 -11.77
CA ILE A 151 -2.83 -2.17 -10.33
C ILE A 151 -4.25 -2.66 -10.05
N PHE A 152 -4.36 -3.91 -9.61
CA PHE A 152 -5.63 -4.51 -9.23
C PHE A 152 -5.46 -5.37 -7.98
N ARG A 153 -6.58 -5.65 -7.29
CA ARG A 153 -6.59 -6.52 -6.12
C ARG A 153 -7.93 -7.22 -5.95
N GLY A 154 -7.88 -8.50 -5.57
CA GLY A 154 -9.06 -9.30 -5.21
C GLY A 154 -9.37 -9.24 -3.71
N TYR A 155 -10.61 -8.91 -3.39
CA TYR A 155 -11.15 -8.73 -2.04
C TYR A 155 -12.11 -9.87 -1.69
N THR A 156 -12.22 -10.20 -0.40
CA THR A 156 -13.18 -11.21 0.11
C THR A 156 -14.56 -10.62 0.39
N THR A 157 -14.68 -9.30 0.46
CA THR A 157 -15.93 -8.55 0.66
C THR A 157 -16.06 -7.46 -0.40
N VAL A 158 -17.29 -6.95 -0.63
CA VAL A 158 -17.52 -5.84 -1.58
C VAL A 158 -16.71 -4.61 -1.12
N PRO A 159 -15.82 -4.07 -1.95
CA PRO A 159 -14.74 -3.22 -1.48
C PRO A 159 -15.11 -1.73 -1.47
N VAL A 160 -15.07 -1.13 -0.28
CA VAL A 160 -15.00 0.34 -0.08
C VAL A 160 -13.66 0.92 -0.60
N ALA A 161 -12.71 0.04 -0.94
CA ALA A 161 -11.37 0.41 -1.41
C ALA A 161 -11.37 1.25 -2.69
N PHE A 162 -12.30 1.03 -3.62
CA PHE A 162 -12.36 1.80 -4.86
C PHE A 162 -12.74 3.26 -4.60
N ALA A 163 -13.85 3.50 -3.88
CA ALA A 163 -14.28 4.85 -3.51
C ALA A 163 -13.19 5.60 -2.71
N TYR A 164 -12.51 4.91 -1.79
CA TYR A 164 -11.38 5.48 -1.04
C TYR A 164 -10.22 5.93 -1.94
N ALA A 165 -9.91 5.15 -2.98
CA ALA A 165 -8.87 5.48 -3.95
C ALA A 165 -9.29 6.58 -4.92
N GLU A 166 -10.56 6.57 -5.34
CA GLU A 166 -11.14 7.57 -6.24
C GLU A 166 -11.15 8.96 -5.59
N GLU A 167 -11.62 9.06 -4.34
CA GLU A 167 -11.60 10.30 -3.54
C GLU A 167 -10.20 10.94 -3.45
N ARG A 168 -9.15 10.12 -3.48
CA ARG A 168 -7.74 10.55 -3.40
C ARG A 168 -7.09 10.78 -4.76
N GLY A 169 -7.83 10.57 -5.85
CA GLY A 169 -7.28 10.66 -7.20
C GLY A 169 -6.22 9.59 -7.50
N TRP A 170 -6.31 8.42 -6.85
CA TRP A 170 -5.39 7.29 -7.05
C TRP A 170 -5.85 6.31 -8.13
N VAL A 171 -7.02 6.54 -8.71
CA VAL A 171 -7.61 5.74 -9.79
C VAL A 171 -7.20 6.32 -11.14
N ARG A 172 -6.74 5.48 -12.07
CA ARG A 172 -6.25 5.92 -13.39
C ARG A 172 -6.61 4.97 -14.52
N ARG A 173 -7.13 5.55 -15.61
CA ARG A 173 -7.34 4.83 -16.88
C ARG A 173 -6.07 4.85 -17.73
N THR A 174 -5.54 3.68 -18.07
CA THR A 174 -4.40 3.53 -18.99
C THR A 174 -4.82 3.90 -20.42
N GLY A 175 -3.96 4.62 -21.15
CA GLY A 175 -4.19 5.03 -22.54
C GLY A 175 -4.97 6.35 -22.73
N SER A 176 -5.40 7.01 -21.65
CA SER A 176 -6.00 8.34 -21.75
C SER A 176 -4.93 9.45 -21.73
N PRO A 177 -4.81 10.27 -22.81
CA PRO A 177 -3.86 11.39 -22.85
C PRO A 177 -4.22 12.52 -21.88
N ALA A 178 -5.47 12.57 -21.40
CA ALA A 178 -5.94 13.57 -20.43
C ALA A 178 -5.80 13.12 -18.96
N ALA A 179 -5.53 11.84 -18.69
CA ALA A 179 -5.50 11.26 -17.34
C ALA A 179 -4.12 10.72 -16.92
N SER A 180 -3.05 11.19 -17.57
CA SER A 180 -1.76 10.49 -17.57
C SER A 180 -1.00 10.51 -16.24
N ALA A 181 -1.35 11.40 -15.30
CA ALA A 181 -0.68 11.46 -14.00
C ALA A 181 -1.67 11.22 -12.86
N ILE A 182 -1.29 10.35 -11.92
CA ILE A 182 -1.89 10.34 -10.59
C ILE A 182 -1.61 11.74 -10.01
N SER A 183 -2.66 12.52 -9.80
CA SER A 183 -2.54 13.93 -9.39
C SER A 183 -1.85 14.06 -8.03
N VAL A 184 -2.10 13.11 -7.14
CA VAL A 184 -1.55 13.10 -5.78
C VAL A 184 -1.06 11.69 -5.44
N LEU A 185 0.25 11.51 -5.35
CA LEU A 185 0.81 10.25 -4.88
C LEU A 185 0.63 10.11 -3.37
N PRO A 186 0.40 8.88 -2.86
CA PRO A 186 0.39 8.64 -1.43
C PRO A 186 1.72 9.00 -0.79
N THR A 187 1.67 9.88 0.21
CA THR A 187 2.83 10.19 1.05
C THR A 187 3.08 9.08 2.06
N PRO A 188 4.34 8.75 2.34
CA PRO A 188 4.65 7.76 3.37
C PRO A 188 4.15 8.24 4.73
N MET A 189 3.80 7.30 5.60
CA MET A 189 3.39 7.66 6.95
C MET A 189 4.52 8.37 7.70
N THR A 190 4.15 9.45 8.38
CA THR A 190 4.97 10.06 9.42
C THR A 190 4.56 9.54 10.79
N ASP A 191 5.42 9.69 11.79
CA ASP A 191 5.18 9.16 13.14
C ASP A 191 3.87 9.73 13.76
N ASN A 192 3.50 10.95 13.35
CA ASN A 192 2.38 11.72 13.91
C ASN A 192 1.02 11.48 13.23
N SER A 193 0.92 10.68 12.17
CA SER A 193 -0.35 10.46 11.47
C SER A 193 -1.22 9.41 12.20
N ARG A 194 -1.71 9.75 13.40
CA ARG A 194 -2.67 8.93 14.16
C ARG A 194 -4.08 8.93 13.53
N ASN A 195 -4.43 9.93 12.72
CA ASN A 195 -5.82 10.17 12.30
C ASN A 195 -6.25 9.54 10.96
N HIS A 196 -5.38 8.87 10.21
CA HIS A 196 -5.78 8.19 8.95
C HIS A 196 -6.40 6.79 9.16
N LEU A 197 -7.11 6.58 10.27
CA LEU A 197 -7.63 5.28 10.72
C LEU A 197 -8.76 4.69 9.84
N ASN A 198 -9.24 5.39 8.81
CA ASN A 198 -10.44 5.00 8.07
C ASN A 198 -10.14 4.36 6.69
N GLY A 199 -8.92 3.90 6.45
CA GLY A 199 -8.60 3.15 5.23
C GLY A 199 -9.25 1.76 5.27
N PRO A 200 -9.90 1.29 4.20
CA PRO A 200 -10.78 0.12 4.26
C PRO A 200 -10.11 -1.22 4.57
N GLU A 201 -8.78 -1.37 4.53
CA GLU A 201 -8.17 -2.64 4.92
C GLU A 201 -6.74 -2.47 5.41
N ASN A 202 -6.53 -2.69 6.71
CA ASN A 202 -5.33 -3.36 7.18
C ASN A 202 -5.70 -4.63 7.96
N LEU A 203 -6.50 -5.50 7.32
CA LEU A 203 -7.05 -6.72 7.91
C LEU A 203 -5.97 -7.68 8.45
N ASP A 204 -4.77 -7.61 7.87
CA ASP A 204 -3.65 -8.51 8.19
C ASP A 204 -2.60 -7.91 9.14
N ASP A 205 -2.80 -6.68 9.64
CA ASP A 205 -1.75 -5.85 10.28
C ASP A 205 -0.46 -5.83 9.43
N LYS A 206 -0.62 -5.80 8.11
CA LYS A 206 0.44 -5.86 7.12
C LYS A 206 0.77 -4.45 6.66
N TRP A 207 2.01 -4.07 6.85
CA TRP A 207 2.58 -2.79 6.48
C TRP A 207 3.54 -2.98 5.31
N TYR A 208 3.65 -1.97 4.46
CA TYR A 208 4.48 -2.03 3.26
C TYR A 208 5.62 -1.03 3.40
N VAL A 209 6.85 -1.50 3.26
CA VAL A 209 8.05 -0.68 3.36
C VAL A 209 8.61 -0.50 1.96
N VAL A 210 8.63 0.73 1.46
CA VAL A 210 9.25 1.11 0.19
C VAL A 210 10.62 1.67 0.49
N TYR A 211 11.67 0.96 0.10
CA TYR A 211 13.07 1.40 0.20
C TYR A 211 13.49 2.23 -1.01
N ARG A 212 13.06 1.81 -2.20
CA ARG A 212 13.33 2.52 -3.46
C ARG A 212 12.02 2.70 -4.22
N GLY A 213 11.69 3.94 -4.56
CA GLY A 213 10.43 4.31 -5.18
C GLY A 213 10.29 5.82 -5.31
N ILE A 214 9.14 6.30 -5.80
CA ILE A 214 8.86 7.73 -5.97
C ILE A 214 8.86 8.45 -4.62
N ASN A 215 8.22 7.85 -3.62
CA ASN A 215 8.31 8.33 -2.24
C ASN A 215 8.69 7.14 -1.34
N PRO A 216 9.97 6.99 -0.94
CA PRO A 216 10.34 5.92 -0.01
C PRO A 216 9.76 6.15 1.39
N GLY A 217 9.32 5.07 2.03
CA GLY A 217 8.77 5.13 3.40
C GLY A 217 7.90 3.94 3.76
N VAL A 218 7.05 4.12 4.77
CA VAL A 218 6.19 3.07 5.30
C VAL A 218 4.73 3.39 5.01
N TYR A 219 4.03 2.42 4.44
CA TYR A 219 2.67 2.53 3.91
C TYR A 219 1.73 1.53 4.58
N ARG A 220 0.46 1.92 4.66
CA ARG A 220 -0.60 1.10 5.28
C ARG A 220 -1.14 0.07 4.33
N SER A 221 -1.20 0.40 3.04
CA SER A 221 -1.85 -0.45 2.06
C SER A 221 -0.92 -0.86 0.92
N HIS A 222 -1.25 -2.00 0.30
CA HIS A 222 -0.57 -2.46 -0.90
C HIS A 222 -0.73 -1.45 -2.04
N LEU A 223 -1.89 -0.81 -2.16
CA LEU A 223 -2.15 0.19 -3.19
C LEU A 223 -1.20 1.37 -3.05
N GLU A 224 -1.04 1.92 -1.84
CA GLU A 224 -0.12 3.03 -1.59
C GLU A 224 1.33 2.68 -1.98
N CYS A 225 1.76 1.47 -1.60
CA CYS A 225 3.07 0.94 -1.97
C CYS A 225 3.22 0.81 -3.49
N GLN A 226 2.24 0.23 -4.18
CA GLN A 226 2.26 0.04 -5.63
C GLN A 226 2.28 1.37 -6.37
N LEU A 227 1.48 2.36 -5.97
CA LEU A 227 1.48 3.69 -6.60
C LEU A 227 2.84 4.37 -6.51
N ASN A 228 3.64 4.06 -5.49
CA ASN A 228 4.99 4.60 -5.30
C ASN A 228 6.11 3.74 -5.93
N THR A 229 5.79 2.59 -6.50
CA THR A 229 6.78 1.63 -7.01
C THR A 229 6.51 1.14 -8.43
N VAL A 230 5.27 1.24 -8.90
CA VAL A 230 4.85 0.70 -10.20
C VAL A 230 5.59 1.40 -11.34
N GLY A 231 6.10 0.61 -12.27
CA GLY A 231 6.83 1.10 -13.45
C GLY A 231 8.25 1.57 -13.20
N LEU A 232 8.76 1.45 -11.98
CA LEU A 232 10.16 1.68 -11.69
C LEU A 232 10.94 0.37 -11.76
N SER A 233 11.91 0.29 -12.68
CA SER A 233 12.75 -0.90 -12.91
C SER A 233 13.59 -1.31 -11.69
N ASN A 234 13.79 -0.39 -10.75
CA ASN A 234 14.58 -0.57 -9.55
C ASN A 234 13.80 -0.32 -8.25
N ALA A 235 12.47 -0.33 -8.29
CA ALA A 235 11.69 -0.24 -7.07
C ALA A 235 11.97 -1.41 -6.14
N LEU A 236 12.12 -1.11 -4.85
CA LEU A 236 12.41 -2.08 -3.82
C LEU A 236 11.44 -1.86 -2.66
N HIS A 237 10.59 -2.85 -2.43
CA HIS A 237 9.65 -2.83 -1.32
C HIS A 237 9.51 -4.22 -0.69
N GLU A 238 9.02 -4.27 0.54
CA GLU A 238 8.60 -5.50 1.19
C GLU A 238 7.35 -5.28 2.05
N SER A 239 6.70 -6.37 2.47
CA SER A 239 5.63 -6.30 3.47
C SER A 239 6.08 -6.90 4.80
N VAL A 240 5.64 -6.28 5.89
CA VAL A 240 6.03 -6.58 7.27
C VAL A 240 4.78 -6.60 8.13
N VAL A 241 4.67 -7.55 9.06
CA VAL A 241 3.56 -7.57 10.03
C VAL A 241 3.92 -6.62 11.18
N GLY A 242 3.00 -5.73 11.53
CA GLY A 242 3.14 -4.76 12.61
C GLY A 242 3.81 -3.45 12.20
N ARG A 243 3.17 -2.34 12.55
CA ARG A 243 3.67 -0.97 12.30
C ARG A 243 5.08 -0.74 12.87
N PRO A 244 5.37 -1.08 14.14
CA PRO A 244 6.68 -0.78 14.72
C PRO A 244 7.80 -1.54 14.01
N ALA A 245 7.54 -2.77 13.57
CA ALA A 245 8.50 -3.58 12.83
C ALA A 245 8.79 -2.98 11.44
N ALA A 246 7.76 -2.52 10.73
CA ALA A 246 7.93 -1.84 9.44
C ALA A 246 8.75 -0.54 9.58
N LEU A 247 8.46 0.28 10.59
CA LEU A 247 9.23 1.50 10.89
C LEU A 247 10.68 1.19 11.26
N ALA A 248 10.92 0.21 12.13
CA ALA A 248 12.25 -0.21 12.52
C ALA A 248 13.07 -0.71 11.31
N LYS A 249 12.45 -1.50 10.43
CA LYS A 249 13.10 -1.95 9.20
C LYS A 249 13.43 -0.81 8.24
N PHE A 250 12.52 0.15 8.05
CA PHE A 250 12.78 1.32 7.21
C PHE A 250 13.92 2.17 7.78
N ALA A 251 13.91 2.44 9.09
CA ALA A 251 14.98 3.17 9.78
C ALA A 251 16.35 2.47 9.65
N ALA A 252 16.37 1.15 9.79
CA ALA A 252 17.59 0.37 9.63
C ALA A 252 18.12 0.38 8.18
N ALA A 253 17.24 0.34 7.17
CA ALA A 253 17.66 0.48 5.77
C ALA A 253 18.18 1.89 5.47
N ARG A 254 17.55 2.92 6.06
CA ARG A 254 17.98 4.31 5.93
C ARG A 254 19.37 4.53 6.52
N SER A 255 19.67 3.97 7.69
CA SER A 255 21.01 4.08 8.29
C SER A 255 22.11 3.37 7.50
N ARG A 256 21.73 2.42 6.62
CA ARG A 256 22.64 1.74 5.69
C ARG A 256 22.74 2.40 4.30
N ASN A 257 22.12 3.56 4.09
CA ASN A 257 22.01 4.23 2.78
C ASN A 257 21.37 3.35 1.68
N GLU A 258 20.46 2.44 2.05
CA GLU A 258 19.75 1.57 1.11
C GLU A 258 18.46 2.20 0.58
N VAL A 259 18.05 3.35 1.15
CA VAL A 259 16.83 4.09 0.80
C VAL A 259 17.15 5.14 -0.26
N SER A 260 16.41 5.14 -1.38
CA SER A 260 16.62 6.12 -2.45
C SER A 260 15.31 6.52 -3.12
N GLU A 261 15.12 7.83 -3.28
CA GLU A 261 14.04 8.39 -4.08
C GLU A 261 14.37 8.23 -5.57
N VAL A 262 13.38 7.81 -6.36
CA VAL A 262 13.51 7.61 -7.79
C VAL A 262 12.51 8.53 -8.48
N LEU A 263 13.01 9.47 -9.26
CA LEU A 263 12.13 10.35 -10.03
C LEU A 263 11.32 9.51 -11.01
N PRO A 264 10.01 9.78 -11.17
CA PRO A 264 9.24 9.14 -12.20
C PRO A 264 9.88 9.46 -13.57
N PRO A 265 9.94 8.49 -14.49
CA PRO A 265 10.45 8.76 -15.83
C PRO A 265 9.60 9.88 -16.45
N GLN A 266 10.29 10.86 -17.03
CA GLN A 266 9.66 12.03 -17.61
C GLN A 266 8.60 11.59 -18.65
N PRO A 267 7.49 12.32 -18.80
CA PRO A 267 6.38 11.96 -19.69
C PRO A 267 6.79 11.62 -21.14
N LEU A 268 7.96 12.12 -21.57
CA LEU A 268 8.47 11.97 -22.93
C LEU A 268 9.07 10.59 -23.27
N GLU A 269 9.40 9.75 -22.29
CA GLU A 269 9.98 8.41 -22.58
C GLU A 269 8.94 7.28 -22.68
N TRP A 270 7.67 7.54 -22.35
CA TRP A 270 6.66 6.47 -22.30
C TRP A 270 6.19 5.96 -23.67
N GLN A 271 6.50 6.69 -24.76
CA GLN A 271 6.11 6.25 -26.11
C GLN A 271 7.01 5.13 -26.66
N ASP A 272 8.23 4.98 -26.16
CA ASP A 272 9.23 4.06 -26.73
C ASP A 272 9.39 2.74 -25.95
N VAL A 273 8.79 2.62 -24.76
CA VAL A 273 8.87 1.39 -23.94
C VAL A 273 7.95 0.26 -24.44
N PHE A 274 7.07 0.55 -25.41
CA PHE A 274 6.08 -0.40 -25.96
C PHE A 274 6.21 -0.66 -27.46
N ARG A 275 7.36 -0.35 -28.07
CA ARG A 275 7.71 -0.83 -29.41
C ARG A 275 8.53 -2.12 -29.35
#